data_AF-A0A7L4RH37-F1
#
_entry.id   AF-A0A7L4RH37-F1
#
_cell.length_a   1.000
_cell.length_b   1.000
_cell.length_c   1.000
_cell.angle_alpha   90.00
_cell.angle_beta   90.00
_cell.angle_gamma   90.00
#
_symmetry.space_group_name_H-M   'P 1'
#
loop_
_entity.id
_entity.type
_entity.pdbx_description
1 polymer ?
#
loop_
_entity_poly.entity_id
_entity_poly.type
_entity_poly.pdbx_seq_one_letter_code
_entity_poly.pdbx_strand_id
1 'polypeptide(L)'
;MKRYGNLYSQLCSYENLELAFKRARKRKTLKDYVIEFEADLENNLKQLKHELENFTYFPRPLTTFIVKDPKTRKISASHFRDRVVHHALCIIIEPIFEKCFIHDSFANQKGKGTHAAIRRFEKFLRKITQNGRLKTQNQHRSGGG
;
A
#
# COMPACT_ATOMS: atom_id res chain seq x y z
N MET A 1 22.92 6.16 8.13
CA MET A 1 21.76 5.32 7.75
C MET A 1 22.04 3.89 8.20
N LYS A 2 21.18 3.25 8.99
CA LYS A 2 21.41 1.86 9.45
C LYS A 2 21.25 0.89 8.27
N ARG A 3 22.17 -0.07 8.12
CA ARG A 3 22.04 -1.16 7.14
C ARG A 3 21.13 -2.24 7.72
N TYR A 4 20.17 -2.70 6.91
CA TYR A 4 19.32 -3.84 7.23
C TYR A 4 19.76 -5.02 6.38
N GLY A 5 20.26 -6.08 7.02
CA GLY A 5 20.73 -7.29 6.35
C GLY A 5 19.66 -8.38 6.30
N ASN A 6 19.91 -9.41 5.49
CA ASN A 6 19.12 -10.66 5.47
C ASN A 6 17.62 -10.46 5.20
N LEU A 7 17.23 -9.42 4.45
CA LEU A 7 15.83 -9.14 4.13
C LEU A 7 15.27 -10.10 3.08
N TYR A 8 16.11 -10.56 2.15
CA TYR A 8 15.65 -11.44 1.07
C TYR A 8 15.31 -12.85 1.57
N SER A 9 16.10 -13.41 2.49
CA SER A 9 15.75 -14.70 3.11
C SER A 9 14.44 -14.62 3.92
N GLN A 10 14.19 -13.49 4.60
CA GLN A 10 12.91 -13.22 5.25
C GLN A 10 11.77 -13.12 4.25
N LEU A 11 12.01 -12.54 3.06
CA LEU A 11 11.02 -12.49 1.98
C LEU A 11 10.60 -13.89 1.54
N CYS A 12 11.58 -14.78 1.36
CA CYS A 12 11.37 -16.15 0.88
C CYS A 12 10.81 -17.11 1.94
N SER A 13 10.78 -16.72 3.22
CA SER A 13 10.31 -17.59 4.30
C SER A 13 8.85 -18.01 4.07
N TYR A 14 8.56 -19.28 4.33
CA TYR A 14 7.21 -19.83 4.16
C TYR A 14 6.21 -19.10 5.06
N GLU A 15 6.61 -18.80 6.29
CA GLU A 15 5.82 -18.09 7.29
C GLU A 15 5.47 -16.67 6.82
N ASN A 16 6.42 -15.97 6.20
CA ASN A 16 6.18 -14.65 5.64
C ASN A 16 5.23 -14.72 4.44
N LEU A 17 5.40 -15.69 3.54
CA LEU A 17 4.51 -15.89 2.40
C LEU A 17 3.09 -16.28 2.83
N GLU A 18 2.94 -17.10 3.87
CA GLU A 18 1.65 -17.47 4.43
C GLU A 18 0.95 -16.26 5.08
N LEU A 19 1.69 -15.46 5.87
CA LEU A 19 1.19 -14.19 6.41
C LEU A 19 0.80 -13.21 5.28
N ALA A 20 1.60 -13.15 4.23
CA ALA A 20 1.34 -12.30 3.07
C ALA A 20 0.08 -12.72 2.32
N PHE A 21 -0.16 -14.02 2.15
CA PHE A 21 -1.41 -14.55 1.61
C PHE A 21 -2.61 -14.12 2.46
N LYS A 22 -2.53 -14.30 3.79
CA LYS A 22 -3.56 -13.87 4.74
C LYS A 22 -3.86 -12.37 4.62
N ARG A 23 -2.84 -11.53 4.39
CA ARG A 23 -3.02 -10.09 4.14
C ARG A 23 -3.64 -9.80 2.76
N ALA A 24 -3.17 -10.49 1.71
CA ALA A 24 -3.61 -10.29 0.33
C ALA A 24 -5.08 -10.64 0.11
N ARG A 25 -5.56 -11.71 0.76
CA ARG A 25 -6.96 -12.17 0.65
C ARG A 25 -7.96 -11.39 1.50
N LYS A 26 -7.49 -10.58 2.46
CA LYS A 26 -8.35 -9.93 3.45
C LYS A 26 -9.46 -9.12 2.75
N ARG A 27 -10.72 -9.38 3.12
CA ARG A 27 -11.95 -8.79 2.53
C ARG A 27 -12.19 -9.13 1.05
N LYS A 28 -11.49 -10.12 0.48
CA LYS A 28 -11.62 -10.55 -0.92
C LYS A 28 -11.78 -12.07 -1.06
N THR A 29 -12.15 -12.76 0.02
CA THR A 29 -12.21 -14.22 0.09
C THR A 29 -13.16 -14.86 -0.91
N LEU A 30 -14.19 -14.15 -1.34
CA LEU A 30 -15.20 -14.63 -2.30
C LEU A 30 -14.84 -14.34 -3.78
N LYS A 31 -13.62 -13.90 -4.07
CA LYS A 31 -13.20 -13.62 -5.44
C LYS A 31 -12.56 -14.87 -6.05
N ASP A 32 -12.93 -15.19 -7.29
CA ASP A 32 -12.49 -16.41 -7.99
C ASP A 32 -10.98 -16.58 -7.96
N TYR A 33 -10.21 -15.52 -8.29
CA TYR A 33 -8.75 -15.55 -8.23
C TYR A 33 -8.15 -15.83 -6.84
N VAL A 34 -8.90 -15.63 -5.76
CA VAL A 34 -8.50 -16.00 -4.39
C VAL A 34 -8.86 -17.44 -4.13
N ILE A 35 -10.08 -17.83 -4.49
CA ILE A 35 -10.60 -19.20 -4.32
C ILE A 35 -9.71 -20.18 -5.10
N GLU A 36 -9.39 -19.89 -6.35
CA GLU A 36 -8.49 -20.70 -7.20
C GLU A 36 -7.10 -20.85 -6.59
N PHE A 37 -6.53 -19.77 -6.05
CA PHE A 37 -5.22 -19.82 -5.42
C PHE A 37 -5.25 -20.58 -4.08
N GLU A 38 -6.35 -20.43 -3.33
CA GLU A 38 -6.54 -21.08 -2.03
C GLU A 38 -6.85 -22.57 -2.15
N ALA A 39 -7.45 -23.01 -3.28
CA ALA A 39 -7.75 -24.41 -3.56
C ALA A 39 -6.51 -25.30 -3.51
N ASP A 40 -5.35 -24.77 -3.88
CA ASP A 40 -4.05 -25.43 -3.73
C ASP A 40 -3.02 -24.51 -3.05
N LEU A 41 -3.40 -23.98 -1.88
CA LEU A 41 -2.62 -22.98 -1.17
C LEU A 41 -1.18 -23.46 -0.88
N GLU A 42 -1.02 -24.68 -0.41
CA GLU A 42 0.27 -25.19 0.03
C GLU A 42 1.27 -25.28 -1.13
N ASN A 43 0.86 -25.86 -2.27
CA ASN A 43 1.73 -25.97 -3.44
C ASN A 43 1.99 -24.60 -4.05
N ASN A 44 0.98 -23.72 -4.12
CA ASN A 44 1.15 -22.36 -4.62
C ASN A 44 2.19 -21.57 -3.80
N LEU A 45 2.17 -21.69 -2.47
CA LEU A 45 3.17 -21.04 -1.61
C LEU A 45 4.55 -21.69 -1.70
N LYS A 46 4.63 -23.02 -1.74
CA LYS A 46 5.89 -23.76 -1.92
C LYS A 46 6.55 -23.41 -3.26
N GLN A 47 5.77 -23.29 -4.33
CA GLN A 47 6.25 -22.88 -5.64
C GLN A 47 6.78 -21.44 -5.59
N LEU A 48 6.03 -20.49 -5.02
CA LEU A 48 6.51 -19.11 -4.87
C LEU A 48 7.81 -19.05 -4.07
N LYS A 49 7.90 -19.78 -2.96
CA LYS A 49 9.13 -19.88 -2.16
C LYS A 49 10.30 -20.38 -3.01
N HIS A 50 10.11 -21.49 -3.71
CA HIS A 50 11.13 -22.08 -4.57
C HIS A 50 11.58 -21.11 -5.68
N GLU A 51 10.63 -20.45 -6.35
CA GLU A 51 10.93 -19.47 -7.40
C GLU A 51 11.69 -18.25 -6.85
N LEU A 52 11.36 -17.78 -5.65
CA LEU A 52 12.06 -16.69 -4.99
C LEU A 52 13.46 -17.10 -4.54
N GLU A 53 13.61 -18.26 -3.89
CA GLU A 53 14.92 -18.77 -3.44
C GLU A 53 15.90 -18.97 -4.60
N ASN A 54 15.39 -19.39 -5.77
CA ASN A 54 16.20 -19.60 -6.97
C ASN A 54 16.27 -18.37 -7.89
N PHE A 55 15.71 -17.23 -7.50
CA PHE A 55 15.66 -16.01 -8.32
C PHE A 55 15.01 -16.20 -9.70
N THR A 56 14.11 -17.17 -9.84
CA THR A 56 13.37 -17.45 -11.08
C THR A 56 11.95 -16.85 -11.08
N TYR A 57 11.51 -16.30 -9.95
CA TYR A 57 10.24 -15.59 -9.86
C TYR A 57 10.23 -14.37 -10.80
N PHE A 58 9.23 -14.33 -11.68
CA PHE A 58 8.92 -13.18 -12.52
C PHE A 58 7.44 -12.80 -12.37
N PRO A 59 7.11 -11.54 -12.04
CA PRO A 59 5.73 -11.08 -11.96
C PRO A 59 5.00 -11.26 -13.28
N ARG A 60 3.73 -11.67 -13.24
CA ARG A 60 2.93 -11.79 -14.46
C ARG A 60 2.54 -10.41 -15.00
N PRO A 61 2.27 -10.29 -16.32
CA PRO A 61 1.77 -9.05 -16.91
C PRO A 61 0.52 -8.54 -16.18
N LEU A 62 0.42 -7.23 -16.00
CA LEU A 62 -0.73 -6.62 -15.32
C LEU A 62 -1.98 -6.69 -16.19
N THR A 63 -3.11 -7.07 -15.59
CA THR A 63 -4.41 -6.96 -16.25
C THR A 63 -4.92 -5.54 -16.14
N THR A 64 -5.25 -4.92 -17.28
CA THR A 64 -5.67 -3.52 -17.33
C THR A 64 -7.17 -3.40 -17.62
N PHE A 65 -7.88 -2.59 -16.85
CA PHE A 65 -9.30 -2.30 -17.06
C PHE A 65 -9.65 -0.87 -16.63
N ILE A 66 -10.78 -0.35 -17.10
CA ILE A 66 -11.25 0.99 -16.77
C ILE A 66 -12.36 0.91 -15.72
N VAL A 67 -12.23 1.68 -14.65
CA VAL A 67 -13.29 1.87 -13.65
C VAL A 67 -13.81 3.29 -13.73
N LYS A 68 -15.13 3.44 -13.71
CA LYS A 68 -15.84 4.72 -13.80
C LYS A 68 -16.64 4.99 -12.52
N ASP A 69 -15.97 5.23 -11.39
CA ASP A 69 -16.65 5.73 -10.17
C ASP A 69 -15.68 6.20 -9.07
N PRO A 70 -15.71 7.47 -8.59
CA PRO A 70 -16.48 8.63 -9.07
C PRO A 70 -15.82 9.31 -10.29
N LYS A 71 -14.60 8.87 -10.65
CA LYS A 71 -13.82 9.37 -11.78
C LYS A 71 -13.30 8.19 -12.59
N THR A 72 -13.30 8.34 -13.92
CA THR A 72 -12.68 7.38 -14.84
C THR A 72 -11.20 7.23 -14.53
N ARG A 73 -10.78 5.99 -14.27
CA ARG A 73 -9.38 5.64 -14.06
C ARG A 73 -9.06 4.32 -14.74
N LYS A 74 -7.89 4.28 -15.38
CA LYS A 74 -7.27 3.04 -15.85
C LYS A 74 -6.62 2.36 -14.64
N ILE A 75 -7.04 1.15 -14.32
CA ILE A 75 -6.46 0.32 -13.25
C ILE A 75 -5.65 -0.78 -13.91
N SER A 76 -4.42 -0.94 -13.46
CA SER A 76 -3.58 -2.09 -13.77
C SER A 76 -3.47 -2.95 -12.52
N ALA A 77 -4.06 -4.13 -12.56
CA ALA A 77 -4.09 -5.06 -11.44
C ALA A 77 -3.11 -6.22 -11.68
N SER A 78 -2.29 -6.51 -10.67
CA SER A 78 -1.43 -7.70 -10.67
C SER A 78 -2.22 -8.97 -10.44
N HIS A 79 -1.69 -10.13 -10.82
CA HIS A 79 -2.30 -11.42 -10.50
C HIS A 79 -2.26 -11.69 -9.00
N PHE A 80 -3.13 -12.58 -8.51
CA PHE A 80 -3.23 -12.83 -7.07
C PHE A 80 -1.92 -13.37 -6.48
N ARG A 81 -1.22 -14.28 -7.17
CA ARG A 81 0.12 -14.76 -6.77
C ARG A 81 1.12 -13.62 -6.56
N ASP A 82 1.15 -12.64 -7.47
CA ASP A 82 2.09 -11.53 -7.38
C ASP A 82 1.70 -10.58 -6.25
N ARG A 83 0.38 -10.45 -5.95
CA ARG A 83 -0.08 -9.72 -4.76
C ARG A 83 0.41 -10.35 -3.46
N VAL A 84 0.49 -11.69 -3.39
CA VAL A 84 1.10 -12.38 -2.23
C VAL A 84 2.55 -11.92 -2.06
N VAL A 85 3.34 -11.92 -3.13
CA VAL A 85 4.74 -11.46 -3.10
C VAL A 85 4.85 -9.97 -2.74
N HIS A 86 3.98 -9.12 -3.27
CA HIS A 86 3.95 -7.70 -2.89
C HIS A 86 3.66 -7.50 -1.39
N HIS A 87 2.72 -8.26 -0.83
CA HIS A 87 2.43 -8.22 0.61
C HIS A 87 3.61 -8.75 1.43
N ALA A 88 4.30 -9.81 0.97
CA ALA A 88 5.48 -10.37 1.61
C ALA A 88 6.62 -9.35 1.69
N LEU A 89 6.80 -8.58 0.63
CA LEU A 89 7.75 -7.48 0.58
C LEU A 89 7.36 -6.35 1.54
N CYS A 90 6.10 -5.90 1.48
CA CYS A 90 5.56 -4.86 2.36
C CYS A 90 5.72 -5.19 3.85
N ILE A 91 5.48 -6.44 4.27
CA ILE A 91 5.67 -6.88 5.66
C ILE A 91 7.06 -6.52 6.20
N ILE A 92 8.08 -6.65 5.36
CA ILE A 92 9.49 -6.46 5.74
C ILE A 92 9.90 -5.00 5.63
N ILE A 93 9.51 -4.32 4.55
CA ILE A 93 9.99 -2.97 4.27
C ILE A 93 9.20 -1.87 4.98
N GLU A 94 7.90 -2.06 5.24
CA GLU A 94 7.05 -1.04 5.86
C GLU A 94 7.63 -0.53 7.18
N PRO A 95 8.03 -1.38 8.15
CA PRO A 95 8.57 -0.91 9.44
C PRO A 95 9.89 -0.14 9.33
N ILE A 96 10.62 -0.31 8.22
CA ILE A 96 11.86 0.41 7.93
C ILE A 96 11.52 1.81 7.42
N PHE A 97 10.61 1.92 6.45
CA PHE A 97 10.22 3.19 5.85
C PHE A 97 9.36 4.06 6.76
N GLU A 98 8.49 3.46 7.59
CA GLU A 98 7.65 4.21 8.54
C GLU A 98 8.47 5.10 9.49
N LYS A 99 9.70 4.68 9.84
CA LYS A 99 10.62 5.46 10.70
C LYS A 99 11.26 6.65 9.99
N CYS A 100 11.23 6.68 8.66
CA CYS A 100 11.86 7.70 7.83
C CYS A 100 10.86 8.74 7.32
N PHE A 101 9.55 8.45 7.36
CA PHE A 101 8.56 9.38 6.87
C PHE A 101 8.43 10.61 7.77
N ILE A 102 8.24 11.77 7.15
CA ILE A 102 7.87 12.98 7.87
C ILE A 102 6.51 12.81 8.54
N HIS A 103 6.32 13.46 9.69
CA HIS A 103 5.07 13.34 10.46
C HIS A 103 3.82 13.68 9.63
N ASP A 104 3.91 14.68 8.75
CA ASP A 104 2.79 15.18 7.97
C ASP A 104 2.59 14.44 6.63
N SER A 105 3.22 13.26 6.48
CA SER A 105 2.88 12.28 5.45
C SER A 105 1.73 11.40 5.95
N PHE A 106 0.58 11.46 5.28
CA PHE A 106 -0.65 10.80 5.73
C PHE A 106 -1.14 9.65 4.83
N ALA A 107 -0.59 9.51 3.63
CA ALA A 107 -1.04 8.51 2.66
C ALA A 107 -0.49 7.12 3.01
N ASN A 108 -1.35 6.09 2.89
CA ASN A 108 -1.00 4.66 2.98
C ASN A 108 -0.18 4.24 4.23
N GLN A 109 -0.38 4.92 5.36
CA GLN A 109 0.31 4.62 6.63
C GLN A 109 -0.66 4.23 7.74
N LYS A 110 -0.24 3.33 8.62
CA LYS A 110 -1.06 2.86 9.74
C LYS A 110 -1.36 4.00 10.71
N GLY A 111 -2.62 4.15 11.11
CA GLY A 111 -3.05 5.23 12.01
C GLY A 111 -3.06 6.63 11.39
N LYS A 112 -2.74 6.75 10.10
CA LYS A 112 -2.84 7.97 9.30
C LYS A 112 -4.05 7.92 8.36
N GLY A 113 -4.16 8.88 7.45
CA GLY A 113 -5.24 8.98 6.47
C GLY A 113 -5.88 10.36 6.43
N THR A 114 -6.92 10.49 5.60
CA THR A 114 -7.58 11.77 5.30
C THR A 114 -8.06 12.50 6.56
N HIS A 115 -8.71 11.81 7.50
CA HIS A 115 -9.17 12.44 8.73
C HIS A 115 -8.03 12.94 9.61
N ALA A 116 -6.90 12.23 9.67
CA ALA A 116 -5.73 12.68 10.42
C ALA A 116 -5.10 13.92 9.77
N ALA A 117 -5.05 13.96 8.43
CA ALA A 117 -4.58 15.11 7.67
C ALA A 117 -5.47 16.34 7.90
N ILE A 118 -6.80 16.18 7.85
CA ILE A 118 -7.76 17.28 8.09
C ILE A 118 -7.61 17.83 9.51
N ARG A 119 -7.55 16.98 10.53
CA ARG A 119 -7.33 17.45 11.92
C ARG A 119 -6.00 18.22 12.07
N ARG A 120 -4.94 17.77 11.39
CA ARG A 120 -3.65 18.47 11.37
C ARG A 120 -3.78 19.83 10.69
N PHE A 121 -4.48 19.89 9.56
CA PHE A 121 -4.76 21.13 8.83
C PHE A 121 -5.55 22.12 9.69
N GLU A 122 -6.65 21.69 10.32
CA GLU A 122 -7.45 22.53 11.22
C GLU A 122 -6.63 23.12 12.36
N LYS A 123 -5.72 22.33 12.95
CA LYS A 123 -4.80 22.81 13.99
C LYS A 123 -3.93 23.97 13.48
N PHE A 124 -3.41 23.88 12.25
CA PHE A 124 -2.62 24.95 11.67
C PHE A 124 -3.47 26.16 11.29
N LEU A 125 -4.66 25.93 10.71
CA LEU A 125 -5.60 26.98 10.37
C LEU A 125 -6.01 27.80 11.60
N ARG A 126 -6.33 27.13 12.72
CA ARG A 126 -6.67 27.79 13.99
C ARG A 126 -5.53 28.63 14.55
N LYS A 127 -4.27 28.18 14.41
CA LYS A 127 -3.11 28.96 14.82
C LYS A 127 -2.98 30.26 14.02
N ILE A 128 -3.14 30.18 12.70
CA ILE A 128 -3.01 31.34 11.80
C ILE A 128 -4.16 32.32 11.99
N THR A 129 -5.39 31.82 12.14
CA THR A 129 -6.60 32.64 12.29
C THR A 129 -6.81 33.15 13.72
N GLN A 130 -5.91 32.88 14.67
CA GLN A 130 -6.11 33.14 16.10
C GLN A 130 -7.45 32.58 16.61
N ASN A 131 -7.70 31.29 16.35
CA ASN A 131 -8.97 30.60 16.64
C ASN A 131 -10.19 31.28 15.97
N GLY A 132 -10.04 31.72 14.71
CA GLY A 132 -11.11 32.34 13.94
C GLY A 132 -11.30 33.85 14.18
N ARG A 133 -10.46 34.50 14.99
CA ARG A 133 -10.51 35.95 15.23
C ARG A 133 -10.02 36.78 14.04
N LEU A 134 -9.09 36.24 13.24
CA LEU A 134 -8.60 36.86 12.02
C LEU A 134 -9.30 36.25 10.80
N LYS A 135 -9.93 37.10 9.98
CA LYS A 135 -10.42 36.68 8.66
C LYS A 135 -9.22 36.50 7.73
N THR A 136 -9.05 35.29 7.19
CA THR A 136 -8.12 35.08 6.06
C THR A 136 -8.64 35.86 4.86
N GLN A 137 -7.96 36.95 4.49
CA GLN A 137 -8.26 37.65 3.24
C GLN A 137 -7.93 36.71 2.08
N ASN A 138 -8.96 36.19 1.40
CA ASN A 138 -8.80 35.49 0.15
C ASN A 138 -8.44 36.51 -0.93
N GLN A 139 -7.15 36.66 -1.25
CA GLN A 139 -6.75 37.27 -2.53
C GLN A 139 -7.03 36.25 -3.64
N HIS A 140 -8.25 36.29 -4.20
CA HIS A 140 -8.45 35.87 -5.57
C HIS A 140 -7.60 36.78 -6.47
N ARG A 141 -6.43 36.31 -6.88
CA ARG A 141 -5.79 36.84 -8.09
C ARG A 141 -6.53 36.22 -9.27
N SER A 142 -7.61 36.89 -9.66
CA SER A 142 -8.14 36.86 -11.02
C SER A 142 -7.02 37.36 -11.94
N GLY A 143 -6.26 36.45 -12.55
CA GLY A 143 -5.34 36.78 -13.63
C GLY A 143 -6.10 36.70 -14.94
N GLY A 144 -6.70 37.82 -15.35
CA GLY A 144 -7.11 38.06 -16.73
C GLY A 144 -5.90 38.38 -17.59
N GLY A 145 -5.96 37.94 -18.84
CA GLY A 145 -4.98 38.13 -19.91
C GLY A 145 -5.32 37.20 -21.06
#